data_AF-A0A0G4GQ48-F1
#
_entry.id   AF-A0A0G4GQ48-F1
#
_cell.length_a   1.000
_cell.length_b   1.000
_cell.length_c   1.000
_cell.angle_alpha   90.00
_cell.angle_beta   90.00
_cell.angle_gamma   90.00
#
_symmetry.space_group_name_H-M   'P 1'
#
loop_
_entity.id
_entity.type
_entity.pdbx_description
1 polymer ?
#
loop_
_entity_poly.entity_id
_entity_poly.type
_entity_poly.pdbx_seq_one_letter_code
_entity_poly.pdbx_strand_id
1 'polypeptide(L)'
;MSPAVQHPSLASDFCSCGTQLDPYGDHLLCCGTGNERIWRHDLLCKEWRRIIRSVRIAVDREVNLARLGVYPTTTDSDGKRIDLYWVEEEKGMLGDVTIAHPTRPDPFTNRYHAATNRQNGAEDGKALRNAADRKHSKYGTEARASNFTIIPLSAESYGRWGDEAAALLNRMARHMRPSVHMEEGDVEFFRETAVERWWARLSVLLQKGNAHMVRSRAWRGSRWNGQERAVFAEGLLLERGPFHPR
;
A
#
# COMPACT_ATOMS: atom_id res chain seq x y z
N MET A 1 -9.80 6.25 33.90
CA MET A 1 -9.46 5.83 32.53
C MET A 1 -10.12 4.48 32.30
N SER A 2 -11.06 4.38 31.38
CA SER A 2 -11.70 3.09 31.06
C SER A 2 -10.68 2.20 30.33
N PRO A 3 -10.53 0.91 30.67
CA PRO A 3 -9.66 0.01 29.91
C PRO A 3 -10.18 -0.08 28.48
N ALA A 4 -9.29 0.09 27.50
CA ALA A 4 -9.63 -0.05 26.10
C ALA A 4 -10.17 -1.48 25.88
N VAL A 5 -11.44 -1.60 25.48
CA VAL A 5 -12.07 -2.89 25.21
C VAL A 5 -11.50 -3.43 23.90
N GLN A 6 -10.78 -4.54 23.99
CA GLN A 6 -10.19 -5.25 22.86
C GLN A 6 -11.29 -5.65 21.87
N HIS A 7 -11.15 -5.26 20.60
CA HIS A 7 -12.16 -5.54 19.58
C HIS A 7 -12.40 -7.06 19.46
N PRO A 8 -13.63 -7.58 19.33
CA PRO A 8 -13.93 -9.01 19.35
C PRO A 8 -13.19 -9.86 18.31
N SER A 9 -12.73 -9.26 17.21
CA SER A 9 -11.87 -9.94 16.24
C SER A 9 -10.43 -10.16 16.74
N LEU A 10 -9.99 -9.45 17.78
CA LEU A 10 -8.69 -9.62 18.43
C LEU A 10 -8.78 -10.64 19.58
N ALA A 11 -9.66 -11.63 19.49
CA ALA A 11 -9.87 -12.67 20.52
C ALA A 11 -8.59 -13.46 20.89
N SER A 12 -7.51 -13.30 20.12
CA SER A 12 -6.16 -13.73 20.49
C SER A 12 -5.33 -12.53 20.93
N ASP A 13 -4.66 -12.67 22.06
CA ASP A 13 -3.69 -11.68 22.54
C ASP A 13 -2.41 -11.63 21.68
N PHE A 14 -2.23 -12.61 20.78
CA PHE A 14 -1.05 -12.74 19.92
C PHE A 14 -1.41 -12.79 18.43
N CYS A 15 -0.56 -12.18 17.62
CA CYS A 15 -0.55 -12.35 16.17
C CYS A 15 0.02 -13.73 15.79
N SER A 16 -0.28 -14.22 14.59
CA SER A 16 0.36 -15.43 14.03
C SER A 16 1.88 -15.31 13.83
N CYS A 17 2.47 -14.13 14.04
CA CYS A 17 3.92 -13.94 14.07
C CYS A 17 4.53 -14.09 15.47
N GLY A 18 3.71 -14.38 16.49
CA GLY A 18 4.12 -14.49 17.90
C GLY A 18 4.21 -13.17 18.66
N THR A 19 4.03 -12.01 18.00
CA THR A 19 4.00 -10.71 18.69
C THR A 19 2.65 -10.48 19.37
N GLN A 20 2.67 -9.93 20.58
CA GLN A 20 1.46 -9.51 21.28
C GLN A 20 0.74 -8.42 20.48
N LEU A 21 -0.59 -8.47 20.41
CA LEU A 21 -1.37 -7.46 19.72
C LEU A 21 -1.47 -6.22 20.61
N ASP A 22 -1.10 -5.07 20.05
CA ASP A 22 -1.33 -3.78 20.70
C ASP A 22 -2.84 -3.46 20.73
N PRO A 23 -3.32 -2.68 21.72
CA PRO A 23 -4.75 -2.40 21.88
C PRO A 23 -5.41 -1.70 20.68
N TYR A 24 -4.62 -1.04 19.84
CA TYR A 24 -5.12 -0.27 18.70
C TYR A 24 -5.05 -1.05 17.37
N GLY A 25 -4.40 -2.22 17.37
CA GLY A 25 -4.25 -3.09 16.21
C GLY A 25 -3.22 -2.61 15.19
N ASP A 26 -2.31 -1.69 15.55
CA ASP A 26 -1.28 -1.15 14.66
C ASP A 26 -0.32 -2.25 14.16
N HIS A 27 -0.05 -3.25 15.01
CA HIS A 27 0.71 -4.45 14.66
C HIS A 27 0.06 -5.18 13.48
N LEU A 28 -1.27 -5.29 13.45
CA LEU A 28 -1.98 -5.98 12.36
C LEU A 28 -1.86 -5.26 11.02
N LEU A 29 -1.60 -3.96 11.01
CA LEU A 29 -1.39 -3.16 9.79
C LEU A 29 0.08 -3.10 9.37
N CYS A 30 1.01 -3.37 10.29
CA CYS A 30 2.47 -3.39 10.05
C CYS A 30 3.06 -4.78 9.77
N CYS A 31 2.52 -5.82 10.40
CA CYS A 31 3.16 -7.14 10.47
C CYS A 31 3.50 -7.67 9.08
N GLY A 32 4.74 -8.15 8.92
CA GLY A 32 5.25 -8.73 7.67
C GLY A 32 4.91 -10.21 7.48
N THR A 33 4.38 -10.86 8.52
CA THR A 33 4.05 -12.29 8.46
C THR A 33 2.77 -12.51 7.68
N GLY A 34 2.84 -13.44 6.71
CA GLY A 34 1.78 -13.70 5.74
C GLY A 34 1.81 -12.73 4.56
N ASN A 35 0.97 -13.02 3.56
CA ASN A 35 0.96 -12.29 2.29
C ASN A 35 -0.03 -11.12 2.24
N GLU A 36 -0.65 -10.72 3.36
CA GLU A 36 -1.72 -9.71 3.29
C GLU A 36 -1.22 -8.31 2.96
N ARG A 37 0.02 -7.96 3.36
CA ARG A 37 0.64 -6.69 2.96
C ARG A 37 0.83 -6.61 1.44
N ILE A 38 1.31 -7.71 0.85
CA ILE A 38 1.48 -7.87 -0.59
C ILE A 38 0.11 -7.81 -1.28
N TRP A 39 -0.89 -8.49 -0.71
CA TRP A 39 -2.25 -8.45 -1.27
C TRP A 39 -2.85 -7.03 -1.31
N ARG A 40 -2.73 -6.26 -0.21
CA ARG A 40 -3.17 -4.85 -0.16
C ARG A 40 -2.43 -4.00 -1.20
N HIS A 41 -1.12 -4.18 -1.28
CA HIS A 41 -0.27 -3.52 -2.27
C HIS A 41 -0.71 -3.82 -3.71
N ASP A 42 -0.95 -5.10 -4.02
CA ASP A 42 -1.35 -5.56 -5.35
C ASP A 42 -2.73 -5.05 -5.77
N LEU A 43 -3.66 -4.87 -4.83
CA LEU A 43 -4.95 -4.22 -5.11
C LEU A 43 -4.74 -2.81 -5.65
N LEU A 44 -3.88 -2.02 -5.00
CA LEU A 44 -3.60 -0.65 -5.41
C LEU A 44 -2.82 -0.63 -6.72
N CYS A 45 -1.81 -1.50 -6.90
CA CYS A 45 -1.09 -1.63 -8.17
C CYS A 45 -2.03 -1.91 -9.35
N LYS A 46 -2.98 -2.84 -9.17
CA LYS A 46 -3.98 -3.17 -10.19
C LYS A 46 -4.88 -1.98 -10.51
N GLU A 47 -5.24 -1.18 -9.51
CA GLU A 47 -6.12 -0.05 -9.72
C GLU A 47 -5.39 1.13 -10.37
N TRP A 48 -4.18 1.47 -9.94
CA TRP A 48 -3.33 2.45 -10.62
C TRP A 48 -3.12 2.09 -12.09
N ARG A 49 -2.84 0.81 -12.39
CA ARG A 49 -2.81 0.31 -13.78
C ARG A 49 -4.11 0.57 -14.53
N ARG A 50 -5.27 0.31 -13.92
CA ARG A 50 -6.57 0.55 -14.57
C ARG A 50 -6.79 2.04 -14.86
N ILE A 51 -6.43 2.91 -13.91
CA ILE A 51 -6.54 4.36 -14.07
C ILE A 51 -5.69 4.83 -15.25
N ILE A 52 -4.40 4.48 -15.30
CA ILE A 52 -3.49 4.84 -16.41
C ILE A 52 -4.01 4.30 -17.75
N ARG A 53 -4.48 3.05 -17.79
CA ARG A 53 -5.06 2.48 -19.01
C ARG A 53 -6.37 3.12 -19.45
N SER A 54 -7.15 3.67 -18.51
CA SER A 54 -8.44 4.31 -18.81
C SER A 54 -8.26 5.54 -19.72
N VAL A 55 -7.07 6.15 -19.70
CA VAL A 55 -6.69 7.28 -20.56
C VAL A 55 -5.85 6.86 -21.76
N ARG A 56 -5.92 5.57 -22.13
CA ARG A 56 -5.27 4.96 -23.30
C ARG A 56 -3.73 4.94 -23.26
N ILE A 57 -3.13 5.06 -22.09
CA ILE A 57 -1.68 4.87 -21.90
C ILE A 57 -1.40 3.38 -21.66
N ALA A 58 -0.43 2.83 -22.40
CA ALA A 58 0.07 1.48 -22.17
C ALA A 58 0.92 1.46 -20.88
N VAL A 59 0.66 0.47 -20.02
CA VAL A 59 1.36 0.33 -18.74
C VAL A 59 1.64 -1.13 -18.46
N ASP A 60 2.87 -1.42 -18.07
CA ASP A 60 3.35 -2.72 -17.65
C ASP A 60 3.40 -2.83 -16.13
N ARG A 61 3.41 -4.07 -15.64
CA ARG A 61 3.50 -4.36 -14.20
C ARG A 61 4.70 -5.22 -13.90
N GLU A 62 5.23 -5.05 -12.69
CA GLU A 62 6.32 -5.88 -12.19
C GLU A 62 7.51 -5.87 -13.17
N VAL A 63 7.97 -4.70 -13.58
CA VAL A 63 9.04 -4.62 -14.59
C VAL A 63 10.39 -4.69 -13.89
N ASN A 64 11.26 -5.58 -14.34
CA ASN A 64 12.63 -5.66 -13.81
C ASN A 64 13.41 -4.41 -14.22
N LEU A 65 14.00 -3.71 -13.25
CA LEU A 65 14.69 -2.44 -13.47
C LEU A 65 15.96 -2.57 -14.32
N ALA A 66 16.70 -3.68 -14.20
CA ALA A 66 17.87 -3.93 -15.02
C ALA A 66 17.52 -4.04 -16.53
N ARG A 67 16.33 -4.56 -16.87
CA ARG A 67 15.83 -4.55 -18.26
C ARG A 67 15.57 -3.15 -18.81
N LEU A 68 15.39 -2.17 -17.94
CA LEU A 68 15.23 -0.75 -18.28
C LEU A 68 16.56 0.01 -18.20
N GLY A 69 17.68 -0.67 -17.92
CA GLY A 69 18.97 -0.01 -17.72
C GLY A 69 19.04 0.82 -16.44
N VAL A 70 18.21 0.51 -15.43
CA VAL A 70 18.23 1.15 -14.12
C VAL A 70 18.77 0.16 -13.08
N TYR A 71 19.85 0.53 -12.40
CA TYR A 71 20.54 -0.32 -11.42
C TYR A 71 20.56 0.38 -10.05
N PRO A 72 19.52 0.21 -9.23
CA PRO A 72 19.42 0.91 -7.95
C PRO A 72 20.55 0.52 -7.00
N THR A 73 21.02 1.47 -6.20
CA THR A 73 22.00 1.28 -5.12
C THR A 73 21.46 0.41 -3.98
N THR A 74 21.40 -0.91 -4.22
CA THR A 74 20.90 -1.91 -3.26
C THR A 74 21.74 -3.18 -3.34
N THR A 75 21.66 -4.04 -2.31
CA THR A 75 22.38 -5.33 -2.26
C THR A 75 21.94 -6.36 -3.32
N ASP A 76 20.83 -6.11 -4.02
CA ASP A 76 20.30 -6.96 -5.09
C ASP A 76 19.72 -6.04 -6.18
N SER A 77 20.59 -5.34 -6.90
CA SER A 77 20.22 -4.39 -7.96
C SER A 77 19.46 -5.07 -9.10
N ASP A 78 19.87 -6.29 -9.46
CA ASP A 78 19.43 -6.96 -10.68
C ASP A 78 18.09 -7.68 -10.49
N GLY A 79 17.74 -8.05 -9.26
CA GLY A 79 16.44 -8.63 -8.90
C GLY A 79 15.34 -7.59 -8.69
N LYS A 80 15.64 -6.28 -8.65
CA LYS A 80 14.61 -5.28 -8.34
C LYS A 80 13.60 -5.10 -9.47
N ARG A 81 12.34 -4.99 -9.05
CA ARG A 81 11.18 -4.79 -9.91
C ARG A 81 10.46 -3.53 -9.47
N ILE A 82 10.02 -2.75 -10.45
CA ILE A 82 9.11 -1.62 -10.25
C ILE A 82 7.67 -2.11 -10.46
N ASP A 83 6.72 -1.57 -9.70
CA ASP A 83 5.34 -2.04 -9.77
C ASP A 83 4.68 -1.70 -11.09
N LEU A 84 4.94 -0.48 -11.59
CA LEU A 84 4.35 0.06 -12.80
C LEU A 84 5.40 0.77 -13.66
N TYR A 85 5.31 0.54 -14.97
CA TYR A 85 6.11 1.23 -15.97
C TYR A 85 5.23 1.69 -17.14
N TRP A 86 5.37 2.94 -17.54
CA TRP A 86 4.75 3.49 -18.75
C TRP A 86 5.63 4.59 -19.34
N VAL A 87 5.26 5.07 -20.53
CA VAL A 87 5.96 6.16 -21.22
C VAL A 87 4.98 7.31 -21.45
N GLU A 88 5.40 8.54 -21.13
CA GLU A 88 4.72 9.79 -21.49
C GLU A 88 5.73 10.69 -22.20
N GLU A 89 5.39 11.20 -23.38
CA GLU A 89 6.23 12.17 -24.12
C GLU A 89 7.70 11.71 -24.22
N GLU A 90 7.91 10.44 -24.63
CA GLU A 90 9.24 9.80 -24.76
C GLU A 90 10.02 9.63 -23.45
N LYS A 91 9.45 10.01 -22.31
CA LYS A 91 10.05 9.84 -20.99
C LYS A 91 9.44 8.64 -20.26
N GLY A 92 10.31 7.79 -19.72
CA GLY A 92 9.87 6.64 -18.92
C GLY A 92 9.39 7.05 -17.53
N MET A 93 8.30 6.45 -17.08
CA MET A 93 7.69 6.70 -15.78
C MET A 93 7.65 5.39 -14.98
N LEU A 94 8.07 5.47 -13.73
CA LEU A 94 8.29 4.32 -12.84
C LEU A 94 7.46 4.52 -11.57
N GLY A 95 6.27 3.93 -11.55
CA GLY A 95 5.35 3.99 -10.41
C GLY A 95 5.64 2.91 -9.39
N ASP A 96 5.83 3.29 -8.13
CA ASP A 96 6.09 2.37 -7.02
C ASP A 96 5.08 2.62 -5.89
N VAL A 97 4.19 1.65 -5.67
CA VAL A 97 3.15 1.70 -4.65
C VAL A 97 3.78 1.46 -3.29
N THR A 98 3.48 2.34 -2.35
CA THR A 98 3.95 2.17 -0.97
C THR A 98 2.87 2.58 0.01
N ILE A 99 2.62 1.73 1.00
CA ILE A 99 1.66 2.01 2.07
C ILE A 99 2.44 2.18 3.37
N ALA A 100 2.41 3.39 3.92
CA ALA A 100 2.94 3.70 5.25
C ALA A 100 1.85 3.53 6.31
N HIS A 101 2.23 2.99 7.46
CA HIS A 101 1.39 3.08 8.66
C HIS A 101 1.99 4.17 9.56
N PRO A 102 1.25 5.24 9.90
CA PRO A 102 1.81 6.34 10.69
C PRO A 102 2.22 5.93 12.10
N THR A 103 1.56 4.92 12.67
CA THR A 103 1.77 4.46 14.03
C THR A 103 2.53 3.13 14.04
N ARG A 104 3.54 3.02 14.90
CA ARG A 104 4.26 1.79 15.20
C ARG A 104 3.66 1.17 16.47
N PRO A 105 3.51 -0.17 16.51
CA PRO A 105 3.00 -0.87 17.69
C PRO A 105 3.96 -0.75 18.88
N ASP A 106 3.49 -1.06 20.09
CA ASP A 106 4.31 -1.19 21.30
C ASP A 106 5.29 -0.02 21.59
N PRO A 107 4.91 1.26 21.43
CA PRO A 107 5.84 2.37 21.61
C PRO A 107 6.35 2.49 23.06
N PHE A 108 5.61 1.98 24.05
CA PHE A 108 6.00 2.03 25.46
C PHE A 108 7.16 1.10 25.80
N THR A 109 7.29 -0.01 25.10
CA THR A 109 8.34 -1.02 25.33
C THR A 109 9.45 -0.96 24.28
N ASN A 110 9.21 -0.30 23.14
CA ASN A 110 10.17 -0.12 22.06
C ASN A 110 10.48 1.36 21.81
N ARG A 111 11.67 1.82 22.24
CA ARG A 111 12.13 3.21 22.09
C ARG A 111 12.20 3.68 20.64
N TYR A 112 12.54 2.79 19.71
CA TYR A 112 12.57 3.12 18.28
C TYR A 112 11.16 3.36 17.74
N HIS A 113 10.19 2.56 18.17
CA HIS A 113 8.77 2.77 17.83
C HIS A 113 8.24 4.09 18.43
N ALA A 114 8.56 4.40 19.69
CA ALA A 114 8.20 5.70 20.28
C ALA A 114 8.78 6.88 19.50
N ALA A 115 10.07 6.83 19.16
CA ALA A 115 10.72 7.88 18.39
C ALA A 115 10.09 8.04 17.00
N THR A 116 9.80 6.92 16.33
CA THR A 116 9.12 6.93 15.02
C THR A 116 7.72 7.53 15.12
N ASN A 117 6.94 7.18 16.15
CA ASN A 117 5.59 7.72 16.35
C ASN A 117 5.65 9.22 16.62
N ARG A 118 6.59 9.68 17.47
CA ARG A 118 6.80 11.10 17.72
C ARG A 118 7.16 11.85 16.44
N GLN A 119 8.06 11.29 15.63
CA GLN A 119 8.46 11.91 14.36
C GLN A 119 7.28 11.97 13.39
N ASN A 120 6.55 10.86 13.22
CA ASN A 120 5.42 10.79 12.31
C ASN A 120 4.24 11.67 12.75
N GLY A 121 4.02 11.81 14.06
CA GLY A 121 2.96 12.65 14.64
C GLY A 121 3.32 14.13 14.78
N ALA A 122 4.56 14.52 14.47
CA ALA A 122 4.98 15.92 14.56
C ALA A 122 4.36 16.79 13.45
N GLU A 123 4.00 16.18 12.33
CA GLU A 123 3.42 16.87 11.18
C GLU A 123 2.54 15.90 10.39
N ASP A 124 1.37 16.36 10.01
CA ASP A 124 0.45 15.63 9.15
C ASP A 124 1.14 15.11 7.87
N GLY A 125 0.95 13.83 7.55
CA GLY A 125 1.54 13.19 6.36
C GLY A 125 3.05 12.92 6.46
N LYS A 126 3.68 13.08 7.64
CA LYS A 126 5.13 12.87 7.77
C LYS A 126 5.56 11.44 7.45
N ALA A 127 4.77 10.45 7.86
CA ALA A 127 5.05 9.04 7.55
C ALA A 127 5.06 8.78 6.03
N LEU A 128 4.18 9.50 5.31
CA LEU A 128 4.04 9.44 3.87
C LEU A 128 5.21 10.10 3.13
N ARG A 129 5.59 11.32 3.54
CA ARG A 129 6.78 12.02 3.01
C ARG A 129 8.03 11.16 3.19
N ASN A 130 8.24 10.63 4.40
CA ASN A 130 9.34 9.71 4.69
C ASN A 130 9.31 8.45 3.80
N ALA A 131 8.13 7.96 3.40
CA ALA A 131 8.01 6.83 2.49
C ALA A 131 8.38 7.17 1.05
N ALA A 132 7.92 8.33 0.55
CA ALA A 132 8.30 8.85 -0.76
C ALA A 132 9.79 9.14 -0.85
N ASP A 133 10.37 9.81 0.16
CA ASP A 133 11.80 10.15 0.23
C ASP A 133 12.67 8.90 0.17
N ARG A 134 12.27 7.81 0.85
CA ARG A 134 12.98 6.53 0.76
C ARG A 134 12.97 5.95 -0.65
N LYS A 135 11.88 6.11 -1.41
CA LYS A 135 11.79 5.65 -2.80
C LYS A 135 12.67 6.50 -3.72
N HIS A 136 12.60 7.83 -3.58
CA HIS A 136 13.48 8.75 -4.31
C HIS A 136 14.95 8.52 -4.02
N SER A 137 15.32 8.32 -2.75
CA SER A 137 16.70 8.03 -2.36
C SER A 137 17.19 6.71 -2.93
N LYS A 138 16.30 5.71 -3.05
CA LYS A 138 16.64 4.37 -3.52
C LYS A 138 16.79 4.26 -5.03
N TYR A 139 15.98 5.01 -5.80
CA TYR A 139 15.88 4.82 -7.24
C TYR A 139 16.13 6.08 -8.07
N GLY A 140 16.05 7.25 -7.45
CA GLY A 140 15.89 8.52 -8.17
C GLY A 140 17.14 8.95 -8.93
N THR A 141 18.34 8.64 -8.45
CA THR A 141 19.59 9.04 -9.13
C THR A 141 19.76 8.24 -10.43
N GLU A 142 19.66 6.92 -10.34
CA GLU A 142 19.87 5.99 -11.45
C GLU A 142 18.71 6.04 -12.44
N ALA A 143 17.47 6.21 -11.97
CA ALA A 143 16.33 6.42 -12.85
C ALA A 143 16.50 7.69 -13.70
N ARG A 144 16.90 8.82 -13.10
CA ARG A 144 17.12 10.07 -13.83
C ARG A 144 18.24 9.95 -14.86
N ALA A 145 19.34 9.27 -14.49
CA ALA A 145 20.45 9.02 -15.41
C ALA A 145 20.01 8.23 -16.67
N SER A 146 19.00 7.38 -16.53
CA SER A 146 18.45 6.57 -17.62
C SER A 146 17.17 7.17 -18.26
N ASN A 147 16.91 8.48 -18.11
CA ASN A 147 15.72 9.17 -18.63
C ASN A 147 14.36 8.66 -18.09
N PHE A 148 14.34 8.25 -16.83
CA PHE A 148 13.11 7.87 -16.10
C PHE A 148 12.76 8.85 -14.98
N THR A 149 11.48 8.91 -14.63
CA THR A 149 10.97 9.58 -13.43
C THR A 149 10.37 8.55 -12.47
N ILE A 150 10.86 8.50 -11.24
CA ILE A 150 10.24 7.71 -10.16
C ILE A 150 9.04 8.48 -9.62
N ILE A 151 7.91 7.80 -9.48
CA ILE A 151 6.67 8.33 -8.93
C ILE A 151 6.22 7.42 -7.77
N PRO A 152 6.56 7.77 -6.52
CA PRO A 152 6.04 7.11 -5.33
C PRO A 152 4.51 7.26 -5.23
N LEU A 153 3.79 6.17 -5.49
CA LEU A 153 2.33 6.08 -5.37
C LEU A 153 1.96 5.77 -3.92
N SER A 154 2.23 6.76 -3.07
CA SER A 154 2.24 6.57 -1.63
C SER A 154 0.84 6.76 -1.02
N ALA A 155 0.49 5.90 -0.07
CA ALA A 155 -0.69 6.05 0.79
C ALA A 155 -0.36 5.81 2.27
N GLU A 156 -1.08 6.45 3.17
CA GLU A 156 -1.12 6.06 4.58
C GLU A 156 -2.27 5.09 4.81
N SER A 157 -2.10 4.11 5.68
CA SER A 157 -3.18 3.19 6.05
C SER A 157 -4.42 3.90 6.57
N TYR A 158 -4.28 5.10 7.16
CA TYR A 158 -5.40 5.91 7.65
C TYR A 158 -6.13 6.68 6.54
N GLY A 159 -5.63 6.65 5.30
CA GLY A 159 -6.37 7.15 4.12
C GLY A 159 -5.76 8.38 3.43
N ARG A 160 -4.69 8.96 3.96
CA ARG A 160 -3.99 10.08 3.29
C ARG A 160 -3.20 9.58 2.08
N TRP A 161 -3.17 10.36 1.01
CA TRP A 161 -2.42 10.08 -0.22
C TRP A 161 -1.27 11.06 -0.40
N GLY A 162 -0.19 10.60 -1.04
CA GLY A 162 1.01 11.42 -1.26
C GLY A 162 0.80 12.42 -2.40
N ASP A 163 1.54 13.53 -2.34
CA ASP A 163 1.43 14.61 -3.33
C ASP A 163 1.69 14.13 -4.76
N GLU A 164 2.66 13.22 -4.94
CA GLU A 164 2.99 12.64 -6.25
C GLU A 164 1.90 11.70 -6.78
N ALA A 165 1.20 10.99 -5.88
CA ALA A 165 0.05 10.19 -6.24
C ALA A 165 -1.13 11.09 -6.68
N ALA A 166 -1.39 12.17 -5.94
CA ALA A 166 -2.41 13.16 -6.29
C ALA A 166 -2.09 13.85 -7.63
N ALA A 167 -0.85 14.27 -7.81
CA ALA A 167 -0.36 14.87 -9.04
C ALA A 167 -0.48 13.91 -10.23
N LEU A 168 -0.26 12.60 -10.03
CA LEU A 168 -0.47 11.61 -11.09
C LEU A 168 -1.94 11.54 -11.50
N LEU A 169 -2.90 11.52 -10.58
CA LEU A 169 -4.33 11.52 -10.98
C LEU A 169 -4.70 12.74 -11.81
N ASN A 170 -4.31 13.94 -11.37
CA ASN A 170 -4.56 15.17 -12.11
C ASN A 170 -3.87 15.16 -13.48
N ARG A 171 -2.68 14.57 -13.58
CA ARG A 171 -2.00 14.34 -14.86
C ARG A 171 -2.75 13.36 -15.76
N MET A 172 -3.24 12.25 -15.22
CA MET A 172 -4.05 11.30 -15.99
C MET A 172 -5.36 11.91 -16.45
N ALA A 173 -6.01 12.73 -15.63
CA ALA A 173 -7.24 13.44 -16.02
C ALA A 173 -7.02 14.37 -17.23
N ARG A 174 -5.86 15.02 -17.32
CA ARG A 174 -5.48 15.83 -18.50
C ARG A 174 -5.37 15.01 -19.79
N HIS A 175 -4.97 13.74 -19.69
CA HIS A 175 -4.93 12.80 -20.83
C HIS A 175 -6.31 12.28 -21.26
N MET A 176 -7.36 12.52 -20.46
CA MET A 176 -8.71 12.16 -20.88
C MET A 176 -9.12 12.93 -22.12
N ARG A 177 -9.71 12.23 -23.09
CA ARG A 177 -10.24 12.80 -24.31
C ARG A 177 -11.73 13.09 -24.11
N PRO A 178 -12.13 14.35 -23.88
CA PRO A 178 -13.55 14.70 -23.80
C PRO A 178 -14.22 14.49 -25.17
N SER A 179 -15.55 14.44 -25.16
CA SER A 179 -16.33 14.46 -26.40
C SER A 179 -16.14 15.81 -27.10
N VAL A 180 -16.10 15.80 -28.44
CA VAL A 180 -15.97 17.02 -29.26
C VAL A 180 -17.16 17.98 -29.11
N HIS A 181 -18.26 17.52 -28.50
CA HIS A 181 -19.48 18.31 -28.28
C HIS A 181 -19.55 18.96 -26.89
N MET A 182 -18.54 18.75 -26.03
CA MET A 182 -18.54 19.32 -24.67
C MET A 182 -18.04 20.76 -24.70
N GLU A 183 -18.70 21.62 -23.91
CA GLU A 183 -18.23 22.97 -23.65
C GLU A 183 -17.03 22.95 -22.69
N GLU A 184 -16.25 24.04 -22.65
CA GLU A 184 -15.01 24.10 -21.85
C GLU A 184 -15.25 23.81 -20.36
N GLY A 185 -16.30 24.38 -19.77
CA GLY A 185 -16.69 24.12 -18.39
C GLY A 185 -17.09 22.67 -18.12
N ASP A 186 -17.74 22.01 -19.09
CA ASP A 186 -18.07 20.58 -19.00
C ASP A 186 -16.83 19.69 -19.04
N VAL A 187 -15.80 20.10 -19.79
CA VAL A 187 -14.52 19.38 -19.88
C VAL A 187 -13.78 19.41 -18.54
N GLU A 188 -13.72 20.56 -17.88
CA GLU A 188 -13.12 20.69 -16.56
C GLU A 188 -13.87 19.85 -15.53
N PHE A 189 -15.19 20.02 -15.45
CA PHE A 189 -16.05 19.25 -14.54
C PHE A 189 -15.92 17.73 -14.76
N PHE A 190 -15.85 17.29 -16.01
CA PHE A 190 -15.65 15.88 -16.36
C PHE A 190 -14.31 15.33 -15.87
N ARG A 191 -13.23 16.12 -15.98
CA ARG A 191 -11.89 15.73 -15.49
C ARG A 191 -11.86 15.68 -13.97
N GLU A 192 -12.44 16.66 -13.29
CA GLU A 192 -12.56 16.68 -11.83
C GLU A 192 -13.34 15.46 -11.32
N THR A 193 -14.51 15.19 -11.92
CA THR A 193 -15.34 14.02 -11.61
C THR A 193 -14.57 12.71 -11.78
N ALA A 194 -13.71 12.62 -12.81
CA ALA A 194 -12.87 11.45 -13.02
C ALA A 194 -11.83 11.27 -11.90
N VAL A 195 -11.16 12.35 -11.48
CA VAL A 195 -10.21 12.34 -10.35
C VAL A 195 -10.92 11.90 -9.07
N GLU A 196 -12.08 12.48 -8.76
CA GLU A 196 -12.87 12.11 -7.58
C GLU A 196 -13.26 10.63 -7.59
N ARG A 197 -13.72 10.12 -8.74
CA ARG A 197 -14.05 8.70 -8.91
C ARG A 197 -12.84 7.80 -8.72
N TRP A 198 -11.68 8.18 -9.25
CA TRP A 198 -10.44 7.42 -9.05
C TRP A 198 -10.00 7.44 -7.60
N TRP A 199 -10.13 8.58 -6.91
CA TRP A 199 -9.88 8.70 -5.47
C TRP A 199 -10.79 7.84 -4.62
N ALA A 200 -12.10 7.83 -4.90
CA ALA A 200 -13.04 6.97 -4.19
C ALA A 200 -12.64 5.50 -4.35
N ARG A 201 -12.30 5.06 -5.57
CA ARG A 201 -11.91 3.67 -5.84
C ARG A 201 -10.62 3.28 -5.12
N LEU A 202 -9.59 4.10 -5.20
CA LEU A 202 -8.31 3.86 -4.53
C LEU A 202 -8.48 3.81 -3.00
N SER A 203 -9.27 4.73 -2.44
CA SER A 203 -9.53 4.80 -0.99
C SER A 203 -10.31 3.58 -0.51
N VAL A 204 -11.34 3.14 -1.24
CA VAL A 204 -12.08 1.91 -0.93
C VAL A 204 -11.19 0.68 -1.00
N LEU A 205 -10.32 0.59 -2.00
CA LEU A 205 -9.39 -0.55 -2.11
C LEU A 205 -8.34 -0.57 -1.01
N LEU A 206 -7.84 0.59 -0.59
CA LEU A 206 -6.96 0.71 0.56
C LEU A 206 -7.65 0.19 1.84
N GLN A 207 -8.87 0.64 2.10
CA GLN A 207 -9.62 0.19 3.29
C GLN A 207 -10.03 -1.28 3.21
N LYS A 208 -10.38 -1.78 2.02
CA LYS A 208 -10.59 -3.22 1.78
C LYS A 208 -9.32 -4.02 2.10
N GLY A 209 -8.16 -3.51 1.69
CA GLY A 209 -6.84 -4.03 2.04
C GLY A 209 -6.62 -4.11 3.55
N ASN A 210 -6.82 -2.99 4.24
CA ASN A 210 -6.65 -2.88 5.69
C ASN A 210 -7.60 -3.84 6.43
N ALA A 211 -8.88 -3.85 6.09
CA ALA A 211 -9.88 -4.72 6.69
C ALA A 211 -9.54 -6.20 6.48
N HIS A 212 -9.07 -6.57 5.28
CA HIS A 212 -8.60 -7.93 5.00
C HIS A 212 -7.40 -8.31 5.87
N MET A 213 -6.42 -7.40 6.04
CA MET A 213 -5.27 -7.64 6.91
C MET A 213 -5.69 -7.92 8.35
N VAL A 214 -6.52 -7.04 8.92
CA VAL A 214 -7.02 -7.16 10.30
C VAL A 214 -7.79 -8.48 10.46
N ARG A 215 -8.77 -8.73 9.60
CA ARG A 215 -9.64 -9.90 9.68
C ARG A 215 -8.91 -11.23 9.46
N SER A 216 -8.03 -11.30 8.46
CA SER A 216 -7.29 -12.53 8.14
C SER A 216 -6.34 -12.92 9.27
N ARG A 217 -5.68 -11.93 9.88
CA ARG A 217 -4.74 -12.14 10.99
C ARG A 217 -5.44 -12.43 12.30
N ALA A 218 -6.52 -11.72 12.60
CA ALA A 218 -7.45 -12.03 13.68
C ALA A 218 -7.89 -13.51 13.65
N TRP A 219 -8.34 -13.97 12.48
CA TRP A 219 -8.79 -15.35 12.29
C TRP A 219 -7.66 -16.39 12.46
N ARG A 220 -6.44 -16.09 12.01
CA ARG A 220 -5.29 -16.98 12.26
C ARG A 220 -4.88 -17.01 13.72
N GLY A 221 -4.88 -15.87 14.40
CA GLY A 221 -4.58 -15.79 15.82
C GLY A 221 -5.56 -16.61 16.66
N SER A 222 -6.86 -16.54 16.36
CA SER A 222 -7.85 -17.35 17.08
C SER A 222 -7.71 -18.86 16.82
N ARG A 223 -7.32 -19.27 15.61
CA ARG A 223 -7.01 -20.68 15.31
C ARG A 223 -5.73 -21.19 15.98
N TRP A 224 -4.67 -20.37 16.06
CA TRP A 224 -3.44 -20.73 16.76
C TRP A 224 -3.73 -21.09 18.22
N ASN A 225 -4.49 -20.24 18.91
CA ASN A 225 -4.88 -20.49 20.29
C ASN A 225 -5.85 -21.67 20.43
N GLY A 226 -6.68 -21.92 19.41
CA GLY A 226 -7.55 -23.10 19.33
C GLY A 226 -6.77 -24.40 19.14
N GLN A 227 -5.67 -24.38 18.38
CA GLN A 227 -4.80 -25.53 18.17
C GLN A 227 -3.94 -25.83 19.39
N GLU A 228 -3.40 -24.84 20.12
CA GLU A 228 -2.74 -25.09 21.41
C GLU A 228 -3.72 -25.65 22.46
N ARG A 229 -4.98 -25.20 22.45
CA ARG A 229 -6.05 -25.79 23.30
C ARG A 229 -6.44 -27.20 22.87
N ALA A 230 -6.42 -27.51 21.57
CA ALA A 230 -6.73 -28.83 21.03
C ALA A 230 -5.54 -29.81 21.05
N VAL A 231 -4.29 -29.35 21.16
CA VAL A 231 -3.13 -30.24 21.39
C VAL A 231 -3.16 -30.84 22.80
N PHE A 232 -3.95 -30.26 23.71
CA PHE A 232 -4.35 -30.88 24.98
C PHE A 232 -5.60 -31.79 24.88
N ALA A 233 -6.25 -31.85 23.72
CA ALA A 233 -7.47 -32.61 23.46
C ALA A 233 -7.47 -33.15 22.02
N GLU A 234 -6.64 -34.16 21.78
CA GLU A 234 -6.71 -35.15 20.69
C GLU A 234 -6.84 -34.68 19.22
N GLY A 235 -5.84 -35.07 18.42
CA GLY A 235 -5.99 -35.73 17.12
C GLY A 235 -7.05 -35.25 16.10
N LEU A 236 -6.52 -34.85 14.94
CA LEU A 236 -7.09 -34.95 13.57
C LEU A 236 -7.73 -33.69 12.93
N LEU A 237 -7.40 -33.58 11.63
CA LEU A 237 -8.03 -32.83 10.52
C LEU A 237 -7.52 -31.42 10.18
N LEU A 238 -6.58 -31.41 9.22
CA LEU A 238 -6.17 -30.28 8.39
C LEU A 238 -7.26 -29.98 7.33
N GLU A 239 -8.05 -28.93 7.52
CA GLU A 239 -8.87 -28.36 6.45
C GLU A 239 -8.41 -26.96 6.02
N ARG A 240 -8.26 -26.80 4.70
CA ARG A 240 -7.86 -25.59 3.98
C ARG A 240 -8.90 -24.47 4.17
N GLY A 241 -8.44 -23.26 4.49
CA GLY A 241 -9.29 -22.11 4.80
C GLY A 241 -10.04 -21.49 3.59
N PRO A 242 -11.15 -20.77 3.83
CA PRO A 242 -12.13 -20.37 2.79
C PRO A 242 -11.76 -19.10 1.99
N PHE A 243 -10.55 -18.55 2.12
CA PHE A 243 -10.17 -17.26 1.52
C PHE A 243 -9.00 -17.32 0.53
N HIS A 244 -8.90 -18.42 -0.23
CA HIS A 244 -8.10 -18.44 -1.46
C HIS A 244 -9.02 -18.24 -2.68
N PRO A 245 -8.85 -17.15 -3.47
CA PRO A 245 -9.42 -17.12 -4.80
C PRO A 245 -8.74 -18.19 -5.67
N ARG A 246 -9.53 -18.88 -6.50
CA ARG A 246 -9.04 -19.76 -7.56
C ARG A 246 -8.23 -18.99 -8.59
#